data_AF-A0A970ZA30-F1
#
_entry.id   AF-A0A970ZA30-F1
#
_cell.length_a   1.000
_cell.length_b   1.000
_cell.length_c   1.000
_cell.angle_alpha   90.00
_cell.angle_beta   90.00
_cell.angle_gamma   90.00
#
_symmetry.space_group_name_H-M   'P 1'
#
loop_
_entity.id
_entity.type
_entity.pdbx_description
1 polymer ?
#
loop_
_entity_poly.entity_id
_entity_poly.type
_entity_poly.pdbx_seq_one_letter_code
_entity_poly.pdbx_strand_id
1 'polypeptide(L)' 'MREVARAAGVSASTVANVLSRPWIVAPDTRDRVEQTIRDIGYVRNGPARQLRGLPSPIVGS' A
#
# COMPACT_ATOMS: atom_id res chain seq x y z
N MET A 1 0.31 0.76 7.99
CA MET A 1 -0.65 1.89 7.89
C MET A 1 -0.79 2.68 9.19
N ARG A 2 -0.97 2.04 10.36
CA ARG A 2 -1.11 2.77 11.65
C ARG A 2 0.14 3.59 12.01
N GLU A 3 1.32 3.06 11.72
CA GLU A 3 2.60 3.75 11.92
C GLU A 3 2.77 4.96 10.99
N VAL A 4 2.53 4.76 9.69
CA VAL A 4 2.46 5.85 8.68
C VAL A 4 1.47 6.94 9.09
N ALA A 5 0.28 6.56 9.56
CA ALA A 5 -0.74 7.49 10.03
C ALA A 5 -0.23 8.33 11.21
N ARG A 6 0.40 7.69 12.21
CA ARG A 6 0.95 8.38 13.38
C ARG A 6 2.09 9.33 13.01
N ALA A 7 3.00 8.90 12.12
CA ALA A 7 4.13 9.70 11.66
C ALA A 7 3.69 10.88 10.78
N ALA A 8 2.70 10.68 9.89
CA ALA A 8 2.15 11.73 9.05
C ALA A 8 1.13 12.63 9.77
N GLY A 9 0.78 12.33 11.02
CA GLY A 9 -0.20 13.09 11.81
C GLY A 9 -1.64 12.96 11.32
N VAL A 10 -1.99 11.85 10.66
CA VAL A 10 -3.31 11.59 10.08
C VAL A 10 -3.93 10.31 10.64
N SER A 11 -5.22 10.11 10.39
CA SER A 11 -5.89 8.85 10.73
C SER A 11 -5.53 7.72 9.76
N ALA A 12 -5.60 6.47 10.24
CA ALA A 12 -5.42 5.29 9.39
C ALA A 12 -6.42 5.27 8.21
N SER A 13 -7.64 5.77 8.41
CA SER A 13 -8.64 5.95 7.36
C SER A 13 -8.19 6.94 6.27
N THR A 14 -7.45 7.99 6.63
CA THR A 14 -6.87 8.94 5.67
C THR A 14 -5.80 8.26 4.82
N VAL A 15 -4.91 7.47 5.43
CA VAL A 15 -3.90 6.70 4.68
C VAL A 15 -4.57 5.69 3.74
N ALA A 16 -5.64 5.02 4.19
CA ALA A 16 -6.42 4.13 3.33
C ALA A 16 -7.09 4.88 2.17
N ASN A 17 -7.62 6.08 2.41
CA ASN A 17 -8.15 6.95 1.36
C ASN A 17 -7.06 7.44 0.41
N VAL A 18 -5.87 7.79 0.88
CA VAL A 18 -4.73 8.14 -0.01
C VAL A 18 -4.38 6.98 -0.94
N LEU A 19 -4.42 5.74 -0.43
CA LEU A 19 -4.09 4.55 -1.21
C LEU A 19 -5.20 4.09 -2.17
N SER A 20 -6.46 4.34 -1.84
CA SER A 20 -7.64 3.85 -2.58
C SER A 20 -8.31 4.94 -3.44
N ARG A 21 -8.31 6.18 -2.94
CA ARG A 21 -8.97 7.38 -3.51
C ARG A 21 -8.12 8.65 -3.28
N PRO A 22 -6.92 8.77 -3.85
CA PRO A 22 -6.03 9.90 -3.57
C PRO A 22 -6.61 11.28 -3.93
N TRP A 23 -7.63 11.35 -4.80
CA TRP A 23 -8.26 12.60 -5.24
C TRP A 23 -9.19 13.23 -4.20
N ILE A 24 -9.66 12.48 -3.20
CA ILE A 24 -10.52 13.04 -2.12
C ILE A 24 -9.71 13.60 -0.95
N VAL A 25 -8.38 13.44 -0.99
CA VAL A 25 -7.47 13.87 0.07
C VAL A 25 -6.75 15.12 -0.41
N ALA A 26 -6.57 16.10 0.49
CA ALA A 26 -5.84 17.30 0.17
C ALA A 26 -4.43 16.97 -0.35
N PRO A 27 -3.94 17.67 -1.39
CA PRO A 27 -2.63 17.38 -1.98
C PRO A 27 -1.49 17.51 -0.98
N ASP A 28 -1.58 18.45 -0.04
CA ASP A 28 -0.62 18.63 1.06
C ASP A 28 -0.55 17.39 1.98
N THR A 29 -1.71 16.86 2.36
CA THR A 29 -1.80 15.65 3.18
C THR A 29 -1.32 14.42 2.42
N ARG A 30 -1.61 14.35 1.11
CA ARG A 30 -1.12 13.28 0.25
C ARG A 30 0.40 13.27 0.21
N ASP A 31 1.03 14.42 -0.03
CA ASP A 31 2.49 14.54 -0.11
C ASP A 31 3.15 14.11 1.20
N ARG A 32 2.67 14.59 2.35
CA ARG A 32 3.15 14.16 3.66
C ARG A 32 3.05 12.65 3.86
N VAL A 33 1.91 12.05 3.52
CA VAL A 33 1.71 10.60 3.63
C VAL A 33 2.65 9.86 2.69
N GLU A 34 2.83 10.31 1.44
CA GLU A 34 3.76 9.70 0.49
C GLU A 34 5.22 9.80 0.94
N GLN A 35 5.65 10.96 1.44
CA GLN A 35 7.00 11.12 2.01
C GLN A 35 7.20 10.22 3.21
N THR A 36 6.22 10.18 4.12
CA THR A 36 6.26 9.33 5.31
C THR A 36 6.31 7.85 4.92
N ILE A 37 5.54 7.41 3.91
CA ILE A 37 5.60 6.05 3.39
C ILE A 37 7.01 5.70 2.89
N ARG A 38 7.69 6.64 2.22
CA ARG A 38 9.07 6.46 1.73
C ARG A 38 10.08 6.44 2.87
N ASP A 39 9.94 7.35 3.82
CA ASP A 39 10.83 7.51 4.98
C ASP A 39 10.81 6.28 5.90
N ILE A 40 9.62 5.81 6.27
CA ILE A 40 9.49 4.63 7.14
C ILE A 40 9.73 3.33 6.35
N GLY A 41 9.89 3.40 5.04
CA GLY A 41 9.98 2.22 4.18
C GLY A 41 8.74 1.34 4.33
N TYR A 42 7.54 1.94 4.33
CA TYR A 42 6.28 1.19 4.32
C TYR A 42 6.14 0.50 2.97
N VAL A 43 6.88 -0.59 2.79
CA VAL A 43 6.65 -1.60 1.79
C VAL A 43 5.28 -2.12 2.18
N ARG A 44 4.28 -1.72 1.39
CA ARG A 44 3.00 -2.43 1.35
C ARG A 44 3.44 -3.90 1.31
N ASN A 45 3.20 -4.64 2.38
CA ASN A 45 2.89 -6.05 2.24
C ASN A 45 1.65 -6.03 1.34
N GLY A 46 1.88 -5.85 0.04
CA GLY A 46 0.91 -6.22 -0.95
C GLY A 46 0.59 -7.66 -0.62
N PRO A 47 -0.66 -8.11 -0.82
CA PRO A 47 -0.83 -9.55 -0.91
C PRO A 47 0.27 -10.00 -1.86
N ALA A 48 1.10 -10.95 -1.43
CA ALA A 48 2.02 -11.65 -2.29
C ALA A 48 1.14 -12.37 -3.33
N ARG A 49 0.61 -11.61 -4.29
CA ARG A 49 0.10 -12.10 -5.54
C ARG A 49 1.32 -12.21 -6.44
N GLN A 50 2.28 -13.00 -5.98
CA GLN A 50 3.10 -13.76 -6.90
C GLN A 50 2.17 -14.86 -7.42
N LEU A 51 1.33 -14.48 -8.39
CA LEU A 51 0.88 -15.43 -9.38
C LEU A 51 2.13 -15.79 -10.19
N ARG A 52 2.74 -16.93 -9.88
CA ARG A 52 3.56 -17.69 -10.84
C ARG A 52 3.75 -19.09 -10.29
N GLY A 53 2.79 -19.93 -10.64
CA GLY A 53 2.78 -21.36 -10.36
C GLY A 53 1.51 -21.97 -10.92
N LEU A 54 1.35 -21.97 -12.25
CA LEU A 54 0.70 -23.13 -12.84
C LEU A 54 1.69 -24.29 -12.68
N PRO A 55 1.41 -25.37 -11.91
CA PRO A 55 1.91 -26.68 -12.27
C PRO A 55 1.04 -27.14 -13.46
N SER A 56 1.54 -26.93 -14.68
CA SER A 56 2.14 -27.97 -15.54
C SER A 56 1.09 -28.86 -16.21
N PRO A 57 1.07 -28.98 -17.55
CA PRO A 57 0.29 -30.02 -18.20
C PRO A 57 0.86 -31.37 -17.74
N ILE A 58 0.04 -32.14 -17.05
CA ILE A 58 0.31 -33.55 -16.78
C ILE A 58 0.30 -34.27 -18.13
N VAL A 59 1.49 -34.51 -18.67
CA VAL A 59 1.77 -35.59 -19.61
C VAL A 59 2.02 -36.85 -18.78
N GLY A 60 1.32 -37.93 -19.11
CA GLY A 60 1.67 -39.28 -18.66
C GLY A 60 0.60 -40.00 -17.85
N SER A 61 -0.30 -40.71 -18.55
CA SER A 61 -0.75 -42.08 -18.25
C SER A 61 -1.37 -42.65 -19.52
#